data_AF-A0AAX0Z1K4-F1
#
_entry.id   AF-A0AAX0Z1K4-F1
#
_cell.length_a   1.000
_cell.length_b   1.000
_cell.length_c   1.000
_cell.angle_alpha   90.00
_cell.angle_beta   90.00
_cell.angle_gamma   90.00
#
_symmetry.space_group_name_H-M   'P 1'
#
loop_
_entity.id
_entity.type
_entity.pdbx_description
1 polymer ?
#
loop_
_entity_poly.entity_id
_entity_poly.type
_entity_poly.pdbx_seq_one_letter_code
_entity_poly.pdbx_strand_id
1 'polypeptide(L)'
;MAAAIRHDWQHDELQSLFELPFPELLFRAATVHREHFDPAQVQVSTLLSVKTGGCPEDCAYCPQAQRYSTGVNAQKLMETDAVLAKARQAKAAGASRFCMGAAWRSPKDRDIPKVAAMIAGVKALGLETCATLGMLSGEQARALKDAGLDYYNHNLDTAPDYYDSIIHT
;
A
#
# COMPACT_ATOMS: atom_id res chain seq x y z
N MET A 1 -22.71 9.20 -21.42
CA MET A 1 -23.15 8.56 -20.17
C MET A 1 -21.94 7.86 -19.62
N ALA A 2 -21.58 8.05 -18.35
CA ALA A 2 -20.45 7.34 -17.76
C ALA A 2 -20.67 5.83 -17.90
N ALA A 3 -19.64 5.09 -18.33
CA ALA A 3 -19.75 3.66 -18.45
C ALA A 3 -20.12 3.02 -17.09
N ALA A 4 -21.01 2.04 -17.09
CA ALA A 4 -21.37 1.35 -15.85
C ALA A 4 -20.18 0.53 -15.34
N ILE A 5 -19.86 0.65 -14.04
CA ILE A 5 -18.80 -0.14 -13.40
C ILE A 5 -19.25 -1.61 -13.38
N ARG A 6 -18.43 -2.49 -13.96
CA ARG A 6 -18.65 -3.95 -14.00
C ARG A 6 -17.46 -4.71 -13.42
N HIS A 7 -17.70 -5.92 -12.94
CA HIS A 7 -16.71 -6.75 -12.21
C HIS A 7 -16.57 -8.17 -12.78
N ASP A 8 -17.14 -8.43 -13.96
CA ASP A 8 -17.30 -9.75 -14.59
C ASP A 8 -16.47 -9.89 -15.88
N TRP A 9 -15.30 -9.24 -15.91
CA TRP A 9 -14.37 -9.25 -17.03
C TRP A 9 -13.88 -10.66 -17.36
N GLN A 10 -13.95 -11.04 -18.63
CA GLN A 10 -13.38 -12.27 -19.17
C GLN A 10 -11.97 -12.05 -19.71
N HIS A 11 -11.20 -13.14 -19.82
CA HIS A 11 -9.78 -13.06 -20.21
C HIS A 11 -9.59 -12.52 -21.63
N ASP A 12 -10.45 -12.89 -22.57
CA ASP A 12 -10.44 -12.39 -23.96
C ASP A 12 -10.79 -10.90 -24.04
N GLU A 13 -11.73 -10.42 -23.22
CA GLU A 13 -12.04 -8.99 -23.11
C GLU A 13 -10.81 -8.19 -22.67
N LEU A 14 -10.08 -8.68 -21.66
CA LEU A 14 -8.85 -8.04 -21.19
C LEU A 14 -7.75 -8.12 -22.25
N GLN A 15 -7.54 -9.27 -22.87
CA GLN A 15 -6.55 -9.45 -23.92
C GLN A 15 -6.78 -8.47 -25.09
N SER A 16 -8.03 -8.24 -25.47
CA SER A 16 -8.37 -7.27 -26.51
C SER A 16 -7.92 -5.85 -26.19
N LEU A 17 -7.86 -5.46 -24.90
CA LEU A 17 -7.34 -4.15 -24.47
C LEU A 17 -5.81 -4.07 -24.62
N PHE A 18 -5.09 -5.14 -24.28
CA PHE A 18 -3.64 -5.21 -24.45
C PHE A 18 -3.21 -5.23 -25.93
N GLU A 19 -4.06 -5.73 -26.82
CA GLU A 19 -3.82 -5.80 -28.26
C GLU A 19 -4.17 -4.49 -29.01
N LEU A 20 -4.79 -3.51 -28.35
CA LEU A 20 -5.09 -2.22 -28.96
C LEU A 20 -3.81 -1.49 -29.42
N PRO A 21 -3.87 -0.73 -30.53
CA PRO A 21 -2.83 0.24 -30.83
C PRO A 21 -2.64 1.17 -29.63
N PHE A 22 -1.40 1.33 -29.17
CA PHE A 22 -1.09 2.10 -27.96
C PHE A 22 -1.74 3.50 -27.92
N PRO A 23 -1.78 4.29 -29.02
CA PRO A 23 -2.48 5.57 -29.01
C PRO A 23 -3.99 5.47 -28.74
N GLU A 24 -4.64 4.41 -29.24
CA GLU A 24 -6.07 4.15 -29.01
C GLU A 24 -6.32 3.78 -27.54
N LEU A 25 -5.46 2.94 -26.96
CA LEU A 25 -5.51 2.59 -25.54
C LEU A 25 -5.38 3.84 -24.64
N LEU A 26 -4.43 4.73 -24.94
CA LEU A 26 -4.25 5.99 -24.21
C LEU A 26 -5.47 6.90 -24.30
N PHE A 27 -6.06 7.04 -25.49
CA PHE A 27 -7.25 7.86 -25.68
C PHE A 27 -8.44 7.33 -24.87
N ARG A 28 -8.67 6.01 -24.88
CA ARG A 28 -9.71 5.36 -24.07
C ARG A 28 -9.46 5.55 -22.58
N ALA A 29 -8.22 5.34 -22.12
CA ALA A 29 -7.85 5.52 -20.72
C ALA A 29 -8.11 6.97 -20.24
N ALA A 30 -7.72 7.97 -21.04
CA ALA A 30 -7.96 9.37 -20.72
C ALA A 30 -9.46 9.72 -20.68
N THR A 31 -10.25 9.12 -21.58
CA THR A 31 -11.71 9.30 -21.61
C THR A 31 -12.34 8.77 -20.33
N VAL A 32 -12.07 7.51 -19.97
CA VAL A 32 -12.56 6.89 -18.72
C VAL A 32 -12.10 7.69 -17.50
N HIS A 33 -10.84 8.12 -17.45
CA HIS A 33 -10.33 8.91 -16.34
C HIS A 33 -11.12 10.22 -16.15
N ARG A 34 -11.41 10.96 -17.23
CA ARG A 34 -12.17 12.22 -17.18
C ARG A 34 -13.66 12.03 -16.84
N GLU A 35 -14.22 10.85 -17.11
CA GLU A 35 -15.60 10.54 -16.74
C GLU A 35 -15.77 10.30 -15.23
N HIS A 36 -14.70 9.85 -14.54
CA HIS A 36 -14.78 9.42 -13.14
C HIS A 36 -13.96 10.26 -12.16
N PHE A 37 -12.98 11.03 -12.63
CA PHE A 37 -12.08 11.81 -11.79
C PHE A 37 -11.94 13.25 -12.30
N ASP A 38 -11.62 14.17 -11.39
CA ASP A 38 -11.14 15.50 -11.77
C ASP A 38 -9.74 15.36 -12.37
N PRO A 39 -9.55 15.62 -13.68
CA PRO A 39 -8.26 15.44 -14.34
C PRO A 39 -7.19 16.43 -13.85
N ALA A 40 -7.55 17.48 -13.10
CA ALA A 40 -6.63 18.42 -12.49
C ALA A 40 -6.23 18.04 -11.05
N GLN A 41 -6.87 17.03 -10.47
CA GLN A 41 -6.61 16.60 -9.10
C GLN A 41 -5.67 15.38 -9.10
N VAL A 42 -4.69 15.39 -8.20
CA VAL A 42 -3.79 14.27 -7.95
C VAL A 42 -3.74 13.98 -6.46
N GLN A 43 -3.87 12.71 -6.09
CA GLN A 43 -3.69 12.26 -4.70
C GLN A 43 -2.20 12.21 -4.36
N VAL A 44 -1.79 12.92 -3.30
CA VAL A 44 -0.40 12.95 -2.83
C VAL A 44 -0.27 12.18 -1.52
N SER A 45 0.34 10.99 -1.61
CA SER A 45 0.57 10.12 -0.45
C SER A 45 2.06 10.00 -0.14
N THR A 46 2.44 10.22 1.12
CA THR A 46 3.83 10.06 1.58
C THR A 46 3.94 8.81 2.44
N LEU A 47 4.94 7.97 2.17
CA LEU A 47 5.19 6.74 2.89
C LEU A 47 6.44 6.83 3.78
N LEU A 48 6.37 6.19 4.94
CA LEU A 48 7.50 5.92 5.83
C LEU A 48 7.59 4.42 6.14
N SER A 49 8.78 3.84 6.01
CA SER A 49 9.07 2.51 6.54
C SER A 49 9.24 2.59 8.06
N VAL A 50 8.22 2.21 8.81
CA VAL A 50 8.21 2.24 10.29
C VAL A 50 8.97 1.06 10.90
N LYS A 51 9.17 -0.02 10.14
CA LYS A 51 10.10 -1.12 10.45
C LYS A 51 10.76 -1.57 9.15
N THR A 52 12.07 -1.34 9.03
CA THR A 52 12.85 -1.61 7.82
C THR A 52 13.70 -2.88 7.93
N GLY A 53 13.81 -3.64 6.84
CA GLY A 53 14.74 -4.77 6.71
C GLY A 53 14.39 -5.99 7.56
N GLY A 54 15.09 -7.11 7.36
CA GLY A 54 14.85 -8.34 8.14
C GLY A 54 13.45 -8.93 7.94
N CYS A 55 12.89 -8.82 6.73
CA CYS A 55 11.62 -9.47 6.37
C CYS A 55 11.86 -10.97 6.16
N PRO A 56 11.01 -11.87 6.70
CA PRO A 56 11.17 -13.32 6.49
C PRO A 56 10.76 -13.80 5.09
N GLU A 57 9.95 -13.02 4.37
CA GLU A 57 9.52 -13.33 3.01
C GLU A 57 10.69 -13.29 2.02
N ASP A 58 10.52 -13.96 0.88
CA ASP A 58 11.56 -14.13 -0.14
C ASP A 58 11.22 -13.54 -1.51
N CYS A 59 10.43 -12.46 -1.53
CA CYS A 59 10.10 -11.76 -2.77
C CYS A 59 11.38 -11.37 -3.54
N ALA A 60 11.55 -11.90 -4.75
CA ALA A 60 12.77 -11.78 -5.54
C ALA A 60 13.18 -10.33 -5.86
N TYR A 61 12.20 -9.41 -5.85
CA TYR A 61 12.40 -7.99 -6.13
C TYR A 61 12.64 -7.14 -4.87
N CYS A 62 12.35 -7.66 -3.67
CA CYS A 62 12.30 -6.83 -2.46
C CYS A 62 13.67 -6.69 -1.80
N PRO A 63 14.20 -5.46 -1.63
CA PRO A 63 15.50 -5.26 -1.01
C PRO A 63 15.50 -5.49 0.51
N GLN A 64 14.34 -5.70 1.13
CA GLN A 64 14.20 -5.88 2.59
C GLN A 64 14.10 -7.34 3.02
N ALA A 65 14.00 -8.27 2.08
CA ALA A 65 14.00 -9.71 2.34
C ALA A 65 15.35 -10.13 2.94
N GLN A 66 15.32 -10.77 4.10
CA GLN A 66 16.53 -11.15 4.84
C GLN A 66 17.38 -12.20 4.11
N ARG A 67 16.79 -12.87 3.11
CA ARG A 67 17.43 -13.88 2.28
C ARG A 67 18.52 -13.32 1.36
N TYR A 68 18.42 -12.04 0.99
CA TYR A 68 19.32 -11.41 0.02
C TYR A 68 20.25 -10.39 0.68
N SER A 69 21.46 -10.24 0.14
CA SER A 69 22.41 -9.22 0.58
C SER A 69 22.26 -7.97 -0.27
N THR A 70 21.48 -7.00 0.24
CA THR A 70 21.12 -5.76 -0.48
C THR A 70 21.69 -4.49 0.16
N GLY A 71 22.41 -4.63 1.28
CA GLY A 71 22.88 -3.50 2.10
C GLY A 71 21.82 -2.87 3.01
N VAL A 72 20.59 -3.41 3.06
CA VAL A 72 19.54 -2.93 3.96
C VAL A 72 19.64 -3.62 5.33
N ASN A 73 20.02 -2.85 6.35
CA ASN A 73 20.10 -3.34 7.72
C ASN A 73 18.71 -3.41 8.39
N ALA A 74 18.48 -4.44 9.19
CA ALA A 74 17.27 -4.56 9.99
C ALA A 74 17.21 -3.49 11.07
N GLN A 75 16.07 -2.81 11.16
CA GLN A 75 15.78 -1.80 12.15
C GLN A 75 14.58 -2.22 12.99
N LYS A 76 14.57 -1.76 14.25
CA LYS A 76 13.40 -1.95 15.13
C LYS A 76 12.25 -1.08 14.65
N LEU A 77 11.03 -1.47 15.04
CA LEU A 77 9.85 -0.64 14.87
C LEU A 77 10.07 0.73 15.54
N MET A 78 9.88 1.80 14.78
CA MET A 78 10.06 3.17 15.24
C MET A 78 9.19 3.51 16.46
N GLU A 79 9.61 4.52 17.22
CA GLU A 79 8.77 5.11 18.26
C GLU A 79 7.65 5.96 17.66
N THR A 80 6.48 5.95 18.31
CA THR A 80 5.28 6.65 17.85
C THR A 80 5.55 8.13 17.60
N ASP A 81 6.24 8.81 18.52
CA ASP A 81 6.55 10.24 18.36
C ASP A 81 7.43 10.55 17.15
N ALA A 82 8.36 9.64 16.81
CA ALA A 82 9.20 9.78 15.63
C ALA A 82 8.37 9.63 14.33
N VAL A 83 7.41 8.70 14.31
CA VAL A 83 6.47 8.55 13.19
C VAL A 83 5.58 9.78 13.06
N LEU A 84 5.04 10.31 14.16
CA LEU A 84 4.20 11.52 14.14
C LEU A 84 4.99 12.77 13.73
N ALA A 85 6.27 12.88 14.09
CA ALA A 85 7.14 13.95 13.60
C ALA A 85 7.27 13.90 12.07
N LYS A 86 7.45 12.70 11.49
CA LYS A 86 7.50 12.51 10.03
C LYS A 86 6.14 12.76 9.36
N ALA A 87 5.04 12.36 9.98
CA ALA A 87 3.70 12.65 9.47
C ALA A 87 3.41 14.15 9.43
N ARG A 88 3.82 14.92 10.46
CA ARG A 88 3.72 16.39 10.46
C ARG A 88 4.55 17.01 9.34
N GLN A 89 5.77 16.52 9.11
CA GLN A 89 6.62 16.96 7.99
C GLN A 89 5.94 16.68 6.64
N ALA A 90 5.38 15.48 6.46
CA ALA A 90 4.66 15.12 5.25
C ALA A 90 3.41 15.99 5.01
N LYS A 91 2.63 16.27 6.06
CA LYS A 91 1.48 17.19 6.00
C LYS A 91 1.92 18.59 5.57
N ALA A 92 2.98 19.12 6.17
CA ALA A 92 3.51 20.44 5.82
C ALA A 92 4.03 20.48 4.37
N ALA A 93 4.47 19.35 3.83
CA ALA A 93 4.85 19.18 2.42
C ALA A 93 3.66 18.97 1.47
N GLY A 94 2.42 19.00 1.96
CA GLY A 94 1.20 18.90 1.15
C GLY A 94 0.64 17.49 0.95
N ALA A 95 1.12 16.49 1.71
CA ALA A 95 0.53 15.15 1.64
C ALA A 95 -0.91 15.15 2.18
N SER A 96 -1.83 14.50 1.46
CA SER A 96 -3.19 14.22 1.93
C SER A 96 -3.27 12.89 2.68
N ARG A 97 -2.33 11.97 2.43
CA ARG A 97 -2.26 10.65 3.07
C ARG A 97 -0.85 10.32 3.57
N PHE A 98 -0.79 9.64 4.71
CA PHE A 98 0.44 9.10 5.26
C PHE A 98 0.38 7.58 5.39
N CYS A 99 1.33 6.90 4.74
CA CYS A 99 1.40 5.44 4.69
C CYS A 99 2.54 4.92 5.59
N MET A 100 2.26 3.92 6.41
CA MET A 100 3.24 3.27 7.29
C MET A 100 3.52 1.85 6.80
N GLY A 101 4.75 1.58 6.38
CA GLY A 101 5.17 0.25 5.92
C GLY A 101 6.02 -0.48 6.95
N ALA A 102 5.78 -1.78 7.12
CA ALA A 102 6.59 -2.62 7.99
C ALA A 102 7.05 -3.89 7.25
N ALA A 103 8.34 -4.20 7.34
CA ALA A 103 8.95 -5.40 6.77
C ALA A 103 8.61 -6.65 7.60
N TRP A 104 7.34 -7.05 7.58
CA TRP A 104 6.81 -8.24 8.23
C TRP A 104 6.03 -9.10 7.23
N ARG A 105 6.00 -10.41 7.48
CA ARG A 105 4.99 -11.31 6.90
C ARG A 105 3.61 -11.02 7.47
N SER A 106 3.55 -10.92 8.80
CA SER A 106 2.37 -10.62 9.61
C SER A 106 2.83 -9.89 10.87
N PRO A 107 2.07 -8.91 11.38
CA PRO A 107 2.36 -8.30 12.67
C PRO A 107 2.03 -9.27 13.80
N LYS A 108 2.74 -9.14 14.92
CA LYS A 108 2.40 -9.85 16.16
C LYS A 108 1.39 -9.02 16.96
N ASP A 109 0.53 -9.67 17.73
CA ASP A 109 -0.51 -8.97 18.51
C ASP A 109 0.07 -7.93 19.48
N ARG A 110 1.26 -8.18 20.03
CA ARG A 110 1.97 -7.22 20.89
C ARG A 110 2.38 -5.91 20.19
N ASP A 111 2.52 -5.93 18.87
CA ASP A 111 2.93 -4.77 18.07
C ASP A 111 1.73 -3.92 17.64
N ILE A 112 0.52 -4.51 17.61
CA ILE A 112 -0.72 -3.86 17.18
C ILE A 112 -1.06 -2.62 18.01
N PRO A 113 -1.00 -2.63 19.36
CA PRO A 113 -1.27 -1.41 20.14
C PRO A 113 -0.34 -0.25 19.78
N LYS A 114 0.94 -0.53 19.49
CA LYS A 114 1.90 0.52 19.11
C LYS A 114 1.57 1.09 17.73
N VAL A 115 1.23 0.23 16.76
CA VAL A 115 0.82 0.68 15.41
C VAL A 115 -0.52 1.41 15.44
N ALA A 116 -1.48 0.95 16.24
CA ALA A 116 -2.76 1.63 16.46
C ALA A 116 -2.55 3.04 17.03
N ALA A 117 -1.62 3.22 17.97
CA ALA A 117 -1.26 4.55 18.48
C ALA A 117 -0.65 5.46 17.40
N MET A 118 0.17 4.91 16.49
CA MET A 118 0.68 5.66 15.34
C MET A 118 -0.46 6.11 14.42
N ILE A 119 -1.37 5.19 14.07
CA ILE A 119 -2.53 5.46 13.20
C ILE A 119 -3.42 6.55 13.81
N ALA A 120 -3.79 6.40 15.09
CA ALA A 120 -4.62 7.37 15.79
C ALA A 120 -3.97 8.76 15.82
N GLY A 121 -2.66 8.82 16.07
CA GLY A 121 -1.92 10.08 16.03
C GLY A 121 -1.88 10.71 14.64
N VAL A 122 -1.65 9.93 13.58
CA VAL A 122 -1.69 10.43 12.19
C VAL A 122 -3.09 10.91 11.82
N LYS A 123 -4.14 10.17 12.21
CA LYS A 123 -5.54 10.56 11.99
C LYS A 123 -5.87 11.88 12.67
N ALA A 124 -5.40 12.07 13.90
CA ALA A 124 -5.57 13.32 14.66
C ALA A 124 -4.86 14.52 14.01
N LEU A 125 -3.84 14.29 13.16
CA LEU A 125 -3.24 15.35 12.35
C LEU A 125 -4.10 15.72 11.14
N GLY A 126 -5.24 15.06 10.90
CA GLY A 126 -6.13 15.33 9.78
C GLY A 126 -5.60 14.79 8.44
N LEU A 127 -4.71 13.80 8.47
CA LEU A 127 -4.28 13.05 7.29
C LEU A 127 -5.12 11.78 7.15
N GLU A 128 -5.31 11.32 5.91
CA GLU A 128 -5.71 9.93 5.68
C GLU A 128 -4.60 8.99 6.17
N THR A 129 -5.00 7.88 6.77
CA THR A 129 -4.07 6.88 7.31
C THR A 129 -4.01 5.66 6.41
N CYS A 130 -2.80 5.16 6.17
CA CYS A 130 -2.59 3.95 5.41
C CYS A 130 -1.51 3.09 6.06
N ALA A 131 -1.64 1.77 5.97
CA ALA A 131 -0.63 0.85 6.47
C ALA A 131 -0.44 -0.35 5.54
N THR A 132 0.78 -0.88 5.51
CA THR A 132 1.12 -2.18 4.92
C THR A 132 1.97 -2.95 5.92
N LEU A 133 1.37 -3.96 6.53
CA LEU A 133 1.96 -4.69 7.66
C LEU A 133 2.05 -6.20 7.38
N GLY A 134 1.77 -6.61 6.14
CA GLY A 134 1.65 -8.02 5.74
C GLY A 134 0.23 -8.56 5.90
N MET A 135 0.08 -9.83 6.26
CA MET A 135 -1.22 -10.47 6.49
C MET A 135 -1.72 -10.20 7.91
N LEU A 136 -2.93 -9.65 8.03
CA LEU A 136 -3.60 -9.41 9.30
C LEU A 136 -4.58 -10.54 9.65
N SER A 137 -4.77 -10.78 10.94
CA SER A 137 -5.98 -11.46 11.41
C SER A 137 -7.19 -10.52 11.38
N GLY A 138 -8.41 -11.08 11.41
CA GLY A 138 -9.64 -10.26 11.46
C GLY A 138 -9.75 -9.36 12.70
N GLU A 139 -9.17 -9.78 13.84
CA GLU A 139 -9.12 -8.97 15.05
C GLU A 139 -8.14 -7.81 14.93
N GLN A 140 -6.96 -8.06 14.35
CA GLN A 140 -5.97 -7.04 14.07
C GLN A 140 -6.52 -5.99 13.09
N ALA A 141 -7.20 -6.44 12.03
CA ALA A 141 -7.84 -5.53 11.07
C ALA A 141 -8.90 -4.63 11.72
N ARG A 142 -9.75 -5.19 12.60
CA ARG A 142 -10.71 -4.40 13.38
C ARG A 142 -10.03 -3.39 14.30
N ALA A 143 -9.01 -3.81 15.05
CA ALA A 143 -8.28 -2.93 15.96
C ALA A 143 -7.62 -1.74 15.21
N LEU A 144 -7.03 -1.97 14.04
CA LEU A 144 -6.44 -0.89 13.23
C LEU A 144 -7.52 0.02 12.62
N LYS A 145 -8.65 -0.54 12.17
CA LYS A 145 -9.79 0.25 11.69
C LYS A 145 -10.34 1.15 12.80
N ASP A 146 -10.53 0.60 14.01
CA ASP A 146 -11.03 1.34 15.17
C ASP A 146 -10.06 2.45 15.62
N ALA A 147 -8.76 2.23 15.42
CA ALA A 147 -7.74 3.27 15.61
C ALA A 147 -7.77 4.38 14.54
N GLY A 148 -8.56 4.20 13.48
CA GLY A 148 -8.76 5.18 12.41
C GLY A 148 -7.97 4.89 11.15
N LEU A 149 -7.66 3.62 10.84
CA LEU A 149 -7.01 3.24 9.58
C LEU A 149 -7.98 3.35 8.40
N ASP A 150 -7.66 4.20 7.40
CA ASP A 150 -8.50 4.42 6.23
C ASP A 150 -8.19 3.43 5.09
N TYR A 151 -6.92 3.09 4.90
CA TYR A 151 -6.45 2.22 3.82
C TYR A 151 -5.50 1.12 4.32
N TYR A 152 -5.63 -0.07 3.73
CA TYR A 152 -4.68 -1.17 3.92
C TYR A 152 -4.11 -1.58 2.57
N ASN A 153 -2.78 -1.60 2.44
CA ASN A 153 -2.12 -2.04 1.22
C ASN A 153 -1.73 -3.52 1.32
N HIS A 154 -2.14 -4.29 0.32
CA HIS A 154 -1.80 -5.70 0.13
C HIS A 154 -1.85 -6.00 -1.37
N ASN A 155 -0.71 -6.31 -1.98
CA ASN A 155 -0.60 -6.49 -3.42
C ASN A 155 -0.79 -7.96 -3.79
N LEU A 156 -1.26 -8.21 -5.02
CA LEU A 156 -1.24 -9.55 -5.63
C LEU A 156 0.05 -9.82 -6.41
N ASP A 157 0.80 -8.76 -6.74
CA ASP A 157 2.05 -8.74 -7.51
C ASP A 157 1.99 -9.26 -8.96
N THR A 158 1.41 -10.43 -9.20
CA THR A 158 1.32 -11.06 -10.52
C THR A 158 0.14 -12.04 -10.60
N ALA A 159 -0.08 -12.62 -11.78
CA ALA A 159 -1.03 -13.71 -11.99
C ALA A 159 -0.72 -14.93 -11.09
N PRO A 160 -1.74 -15.68 -10.64
CA PRO A 160 -1.55 -16.80 -9.70
C PRO A 160 -0.60 -17.89 -10.19
N ASP A 161 -0.57 -18.16 -11.49
CA ASP A 161 0.29 -19.17 -12.13
C ASP A 161 1.76 -18.73 -12.29
N TYR A 162 2.06 -17.45 -12.10
CA TYR A 162 3.42 -16.91 -12.12
C TYR A 162 3.92 -16.48 -10.73
N TYR A 163 3.04 -16.40 -9.73
CA TYR A 163 3.37 -15.89 -8.39
C TYR A 163 4.54 -16.65 -7.75
N ASP A 164 4.51 -17.99 -7.84
CA ASP A 164 5.54 -18.87 -7.29
C ASP A 164 6.90 -18.73 -7.98
N SER A 165 6.99 -18.06 -9.13
CA SER A 165 8.29 -17.73 -9.76
C SER A 165 8.99 -16.56 -9.07
N ILE A 166 8.26 -15.77 -8.28
CA ILE A 166 8.72 -14.51 -7.69
C ILE A 166 8.70 -14.56 -6.16
N ILE A 167 7.70 -15.20 -5.56
CA ILE A 167 7.46 -15.28 -4.11
C ILE A 167 7.09 -16.73 -3.80
N HIS A 168 7.87 -17.42 -2.96
CA HIS A 168 7.66 -18.84 -2.66
C HIS A 168 7.17 -19.07 -1.24
N THR A 169 7.43 -18.12 -0.35
CA THR A 169 7.21 -18.25 1.09
C THR A 169 5.80 -17.86 1.52
#